data_AF-A0A8J3G368-F1
#
_entry.id   AF-A0A8J3G368-F1
#
_cell.length_a   1.000
_cell.length_b   1.000
_cell.length_c   1.000
_cell.angle_alpha   90.00
_cell.angle_beta   90.00
_cell.angle_gamma   90.00
#
_symmetry.space_group_name_H-M   'P 1'
#
loop_
_entity.id
_entity.type
_entity.pdbx_description
1 polymer ?
#
loop_
_entity_poly.entity_id
_entity_poly.type
_entity_poly.pdbx_seq_one_letter_code
_entity_poly.pdbx_strand_id
1 'polypeptide(L)' 'MDWTLGDFMVAFILIGGTITAYFGITKVTQKRSYRLLGCIALALVFGVIWVELAVGIFD' A
#
# COMPACT_ATOMS: atom_id res chain seq x y z
N MET A 1 -11.05 9.95 -19.92
CA MET A 1 -10.62 9.86 -18.50
C MET A 1 -11.60 8.93 -17.86
N ASP A 2 -11.40 7.64 -18.08
CA ASP A 2 -12.42 6.63 -17.83
C ASP A 2 -11.89 5.76 -16.73
N TRP A 3 -11.88 6.32 -15.51
CA TRP A 3 -11.74 5.49 -14.32
C TRP A 3 -12.95 4.56 -14.28
N THR A 4 -12.69 3.28 -14.50
CA THR A 4 -13.72 2.26 -14.46
C THR A 4 -14.05 1.96 -13.00
N LEU A 5 -15.18 1.28 -12.78
CA LEU A 5 -15.54 0.81 -11.45
C LEU A 5 -14.47 -0.13 -10.87
N GLY A 6 -13.71 -0.83 -11.73
CA GLY A 6 -12.58 -1.67 -11.34
C GLY A 6 -11.42 -0.86 -10.75
N ASP A 7 -11.07 0.29 -11.36
CA ASP A 7 -9.99 1.17 -10.87
C ASP A 7 -10.31 1.70 -9.46
N PHE A 8 -11.58 2.06 -9.23
CA PHE A 8 -12.05 2.48 -7.90
C PHE A 8 -11.98 1.35 -6.87
N MET A 9 -12.35 0.12 -7.25
CA MET A 9 -12.27 -1.04 -6.36
C MET A 9 -10.81 -1.36 -6.00
N VAL A 10 -9.90 -1.30 -6.98
CA VAL A 10 -8.47 -1.50 -6.74
C VAL A 10 -7.94 -0.42 -5.80
N ALA A 11 -8.22 0.85 -6.05
CA ALA A 11 -7.81 1.94 -5.17
C ALA A 11 -8.37 1.79 -3.73
N PHE A 12 -9.62 1.34 -3.59
CA PHE A 12 -10.24 1.10 -2.28
C PHE A 12 -9.55 -0.02 -1.51
N ILE A 13 -9.31 -1.17 -2.17
CA ILE A 13 -8.58 -2.30 -1.59
C ILE A 13 -7.15 -1.88 -1.23
N LEU A 14 -6.52 -1.07 -2.08
CA LEU A 14 -5.16 -0.61 -1.89
C LEU A 14 -5.06 0.29 -0.64
N ILE A 15 -5.95 1.27 -0.51
CA ILE A 15 -5.99 2.14 0.68
C ILE A 15 -6.35 1.33 1.94
N GLY A 16 -7.37 0.48 1.87
CA GLY A 16 -7.79 -0.37 2.99
C GLY A 16 -6.70 -1.34 3.45
N GLY A 17 -5.99 -1.95 2.50
CA GLY A 17 -4.84 -2.83 2.74
C GLY A 17 -3.68 -2.10 3.40
N THR A 18 -3.35 -0.88 2.94
CA THR A 18 -2.33 -0.02 3.56
C THR A 18 -2.67 0.27 5.02
N ILE A 19 -3.91 0.69 5.32
CA ILE A 19 -4.32 1.04 6.68
C ILE A 19 -4.25 -0.19 7.59
N THR A 20 -4.76 -1.33 7.11
CA THR A 20 -4.78 -2.59 7.86
C THR A 20 -3.36 -3.07 8.15
N ALA A 21 -2.47 -3.04 7.16
CA ALA A 21 -1.08 -3.44 7.32
C ALA A 21 -0.32 -2.50 8.26
N TYR A 22 -0.53 -1.19 8.15
CA TYR A 22 0.05 -0.21 9.08
C TYR A 22 -0.42 -0.45 10.53
N PHE A 23 -1.71 -0.70 10.73
CA PHE A 23 -2.24 -1.08 12.04
C PHE A 23 -1.63 -2.39 12.56
N GLY A 24 -1.47 -3.39 11.69
CA GLY A 24 -0.80 -4.65 12.03
C GLY A 24 0.64 -4.42 12.49
N ILE A 25 1.44 -3.67 11.72
CA ILE A 25 2.83 -3.35 12.05
C ILE A 25 2.90 -2.62 13.39
N THR A 26 2.04 -1.63 13.62
CA THR A 26 2.05 -0.84 14.85
C THR A 26 1.57 -1.60 16.08
N LYS A 27 0.65 -2.57 15.92
CA LYS A 27 0.16 -3.43 17.00
C LYS A 27 1.12 -4.56 17.35
N VAL A 28 1.74 -5.19 16.35
CA VAL A 28 2.66 -6.32 16.54
C VAL A 28 4.03 -5.86 17.01
N THR A 29 4.46 -4.68 16.57
CA THR A 29 5.84 -4.24 16.77
C THR A 29 5.97 -3.21 17.89
N GLN A 30 6.52 -3.64 19.04
CA GLN A 30 6.80 -2.75 20.16
C GLN A 30 8.10 -1.94 19.99
N LYS A 31 9.06 -2.44 19.20
CA LYS A 31 10.34 -1.77 18.98
C LYS A 31 10.24 -0.72 17.86
N ARG A 32 10.54 0.54 18.18
CA ARG A 32 10.44 1.68 17.26
C ARG A 32 11.19 1.45 15.93
N SER A 33 12.38 0.85 15.97
CA SER A 33 13.20 0.58 14.78
C SER A 33 12.52 -0.39 13.80
N TYR A 34 11.92 -1.47 14.32
CA TYR A 34 11.20 -2.45 13.50
C TYR A 34 9.91 -1.87 12.94
N ARG A 35 9.25 -0.97 13.70
CA ARG A 35 8.03 -0.29 13.26
C ARG A 35 8.30 0.63 12.06
N LEU A 36 9.45 1.31 12.10
CA LEU A 36 9.93 2.18 11.02
C LEU A 36 10.27 1.36 9.77
N LEU A 37 11.00 0.25 9.95
CA LEU A 37 11.33 -0.66 8.85
C LEU A 37 10.08 -1.25 8.18
N GLY A 38 9.10 -1.69 8.98
CA GLY A 38 7.83 -2.21 8.46
C GLY A 38 7.04 -1.15 7.71
N CYS A 39 7.02 0.09 8.20
CA CYS A 39 6.32 1.19 7.51
C CYS A 39 7.00 1.57 6.19
N ILE A 40 8.34 1.57 6.13
CA ILE A 40 9.10 1.80 4.89
C ILE A 40 8.83 0.66 3.89
N ALA A 41 8.90 -0.59 4.33
CA ALA A 41 8.61 -1.74 3.47
C ALA A 41 7.17 -1.68 2.92
N LEU A 42 6.20 -1.33 3.76
CA LEU A 42 4.81 -1.15 3.36
C LEU A 42 4.67 -0.04 2.32
N ALA A 43 5.30 1.12 2.54
CA ALA A 43 5.27 2.24 1.62
C ALA A 43 5.91 1.90 0.27
N LEU A 44 6.99 1.11 0.25
CA LEU A 44 7.62 0.65 -0.98
C LEU A 44 6.71 -0.28 -1.77
N VAL A 45 6.14 -1.31 -1.12
CA VAL A 45 5.24 -2.26 -1.80
C VAL A 45 4.03 -1.53 -2.40
N PHE A 46 3.36 -0.70 -1.60
CA PHE A 46 2.20 0.05 -2.07
C PHE A 46 2.57 1.12 -3.10
N GLY A 47 3.71 1.77 -2.96
CA GLY A 47 4.21 2.74 -3.92
C GLY A 47 4.48 2.10 -5.29
N VAL A 48 5.06 0.90 -5.31
CA VAL A 48 5.26 0.14 -6.56
C VAL A 48 3.90 -0.18 -7.19
N ILE A 49 2.94 -0.68 -6.42
CA ILE A 49 1.60 -1.00 -6.95
C ILE A 49 0.91 0.26 -7.52
N TRP A 50 1.06 1.41 -6.86
CA TRP A 50 0.53 2.68 -7.37
C TRP A 50 1.20 3.13 -8.68
N VAL A 51 2.53 3.00 -8.77
CA VAL A 51 3.29 3.32 -9.98
C VAL A 51 2.88 2.41 -11.13
N GLU A 52 2.69 1.12 -10.85
CA GLU A 52 2.18 0.17 -11.82
C GLU A 52 0.77 0.52 -12.30
N LEU A 53 -0.13 0.86 -11.39
CA LEU A 53 -1.49 1.26 -11.78
C LEU A 53 -1.50 2.57 -12.57
N ALA A 54 -0.57 3.49 -12.27
CA ALA A 54 -0.54 4.82 -12.87
C ALA A 54 0.19 4.85 -14.23
N VAL A 55 1.24 4.05 -14.39
CA VAL A 55 2.16 4.11 -15.54
C VAL A 55 2.21 2.79 -16.32
N GLY A 56 1.82 1.67 -15.71
CA GLY A 56 1.91 0.34 -16.33
C GLY A 56 3.34 -0.10 -16.61
N ILE A 57 4.28 0.14 -15.67
CA ILE A 57 5.71 -0.05 -15.93
C ILE A 57 6.10 -1.52 -16.19
N PHE A 58 5.37 -2.48 -15.64
CA PHE A 58 5.60 -3.92 -15.87
C PHE A 58 4.67 -4.54 -16.94
N ASP A 59 3.89 -3.74 -17.68
CA ASP A 59 3.08 -4.18 -18.83
C ASP A 59 3.85 -4.12 -20.17
#